data_AF-A0A928DTZ8-F1
#
_entry.id   AF-A0A928DTZ8-F1
#
_cell.length_a   1.000
_cell.length_b   1.000
_cell.length_c   1.000
_cell.angle_alpha   90.00
_cell.angle_beta   90.00
_cell.angle_gamma   90.00
#
_symmetry.space_group_name_H-M   'P 1'
#
loop_
_entity.id
_entity.type
_entity.pdbx_description
1 polymer ?
#
loop_
_entity_poly.entity_id
_entity_poly.type
_entity_poly.pdbx_seq_one_letter_code
_entity_poly.pdbx_strand_id
1 'polypeptide(L)'
;MMDFSFHPQLAVNHFIWFNPGTFLFTGLYLLGALALPFLLWLILKLPFPRAMTGISAIAGNTARSVMKQPIFAILMIFGIMAILLFPWIPYNTLGEDVKIMKSQGLTVIKVLGILLAVWSAGTAISEEIEEKTALTLLSKPINRRQLLIGKFLGIIMGVSIFFSVLSTVFMPTCAMKVVHDAREQCLTDPEPAACIASMEKTLPGLALSFMEITMMTAVTVALATRLPMVPNLTLCTTIYALGHLIPLMVKSSIGQFQIVEFIGSLLAAILPVLSYFSLETSIGGGADVSALYILGALAYCLLYTLAVLFFALILFEDRDLA
;
A
#
# COMPACT_ATOMS: atom_id res chain seq x y z
N MET A 1 -37.89 -34.74 -30.45
CA MET A 1 -37.12 -35.46 -29.42
C MET A 1 -35.78 -34.75 -29.33
N MET A 2 -35.66 -33.80 -28.40
CA MET A 2 -34.43 -33.05 -28.18
C MET A 2 -33.50 -33.94 -27.35
N ASP A 3 -32.38 -34.34 -27.92
CA ASP A 3 -31.35 -35.08 -27.19
C ASP A 3 -30.73 -34.18 -26.12
N PHE A 4 -31.22 -34.33 -24.89
CA PHE A 4 -30.54 -33.92 -23.67
C PHE A 4 -29.31 -34.81 -23.46
N SER A 5 -28.30 -34.64 -24.31
CA SER A 5 -26.95 -35.13 -24.00
C SER A 5 -26.33 -34.17 -22.99
N PHE A 6 -26.52 -34.50 -21.71
CA PHE A 6 -25.77 -33.91 -20.61
C PHE A 6 -24.28 -34.10 -20.90
N HIS A 7 -23.59 -33.05 -21.37
CA HIS A 7 -22.14 -33.03 -21.46
C HIS A 7 -21.57 -33.20 -20.04
N PRO A 8 -20.86 -34.30 -19.74
CA PRO A 8 -20.33 -34.56 -18.40
C PRO A 8 -19.10 -33.69 -18.06
N GLN A 9 -18.69 -32.79 -18.96
CA GLN A 9 -17.54 -31.88 -18.75
C GLN A 9 -17.90 -30.63 -17.93
N LEU A 10 -19.18 -30.26 -17.81
CA LEU A 10 -19.59 -29.09 -17.03
C LEU A 10 -19.53 -29.30 -15.51
N ALA A 11 -19.50 -30.55 -15.04
CA ALA A 11 -19.51 -30.89 -13.61
C ALA A 11 -18.10 -30.97 -12.98
N VAL A 12 -17.04 -31.10 -13.79
CA VAL A 12 -15.66 -31.27 -13.27
C VAL A 12 -14.96 -29.92 -13.03
N ASN A 13 -15.47 -28.82 -13.60
CA ASN A 13 -14.74 -27.55 -13.68
C ASN A 13 -15.15 -26.49 -12.63
N HIS A 14 -15.98 -26.84 -11.64
CA HIS A 14 -16.23 -25.96 -10.48
C HIS A 14 -14.99 -25.78 -9.59
N PHE A 15 -13.94 -26.61 -9.77
CA PHE A 15 -12.76 -26.68 -8.92
C PHE A 15 -11.46 -26.18 -9.57
N ILE A 16 -11.48 -25.58 -10.77
CA ILE A 16 -10.25 -25.06 -11.41
C ILE A 16 -9.62 -23.91 -10.61
N TRP A 17 -10.42 -23.14 -9.87
CA TRP A 17 -9.93 -22.16 -8.88
C TRP A 17 -9.21 -22.80 -7.69
N PHE A 18 -9.60 -24.03 -7.36
CA PHE A 18 -9.01 -24.90 -6.35
C PHE A 18 -8.00 -25.89 -6.93
N ASN A 19 -7.36 -25.53 -8.04
CA ASN A 19 -6.25 -26.31 -8.53
C ASN A 19 -5.10 -26.28 -7.49
N PRO A 20 -4.50 -27.42 -7.13
CA PRO A 20 -3.38 -27.45 -6.20
C PRO A 20 -2.25 -26.49 -6.59
N GLY A 21 -2.02 -26.25 -7.89
CA GLY A 21 -1.01 -25.30 -8.36
C GLY A 21 -1.26 -23.84 -7.96
N THR A 22 -2.49 -23.33 -8.12
CA THR A 22 -2.85 -21.95 -7.73
C THR A 22 -2.86 -21.79 -6.22
N PHE A 23 -3.27 -22.82 -5.48
CA PHE A 23 -3.22 -22.85 -4.02
C PHE A 23 -1.78 -22.87 -3.46
N LEU A 24 -0.88 -23.63 -4.09
CA LEU A 24 0.53 -23.63 -3.72
C LEU A 24 1.18 -22.28 -4.00
N PHE A 25 0.85 -21.65 -5.13
CA PHE A 25 1.36 -20.31 -5.45
C PHE A 25 0.85 -19.23 -4.48
N THR A 26 -0.44 -19.22 -4.16
CA THR A 26 -1.00 -18.28 -3.17
C THR A 26 -0.47 -18.55 -1.76
N GLY A 27 -0.24 -19.82 -1.39
CA GLY A 27 0.40 -20.20 -0.14
C GLY A 27 1.87 -19.74 -0.05
N LEU A 28 2.64 -19.93 -1.12
CA LEU A 28 4.02 -19.44 -1.22
C LEU A 28 4.07 -17.92 -1.18
N TYR A 29 3.13 -17.25 -1.87
CA TYR A 29 2.98 -15.81 -1.82
C TYR A 29 2.64 -15.32 -0.42
N LEU A 30 1.71 -15.97 0.29
CA LEU A 30 1.38 -15.63 1.68
C LEU A 30 2.61 -15.72 2.59
N LEU A 31 3.41 -16.78 2.45
CA LEU A 31 4.66 -16.92 3.20
C LEU A 31 5.65 -15.79 2.88
N GLY A 32 5.79 -15.41 1.59
CA GLY A 32 6.62 -14.28 1.17
C GLY A 32 6.07 -12.91 1.62
N ALA A 33 4.77 -12.71 1.55
CA ALA A 33 4.09 -11.47 1.94
C ALA A 33 4.17 -11.25 3.45
N LEU A 34 4.11 -12.32 4.25
CA LEU A 34 4.35 -12.30 5.69
C LEU A 34 5.85 -12.22 6.03
N ALA A 35 6.74 -12.60 5.11
CA ALA A 35 8.18 -12.44 5.32
C ALA A 35 8.58 -10.96 5.42
N LEU A 36 7.90 -10.04 4.74
CA LEU A 36 8.22 -8.61 4.81
C LEU A 36 7.99 -8.01 6.23
N PRO A 37 6.80 -8.12 6.86
CA PRO A 37 6.62 -7.69 8.25
C PRO A 37 7.48 -8.49 9.23
N PHE A 38 7.73 -9.78 8.96
CA PHE A 38 8.58 -10.61 9.81
C PHE A 38 10.06 -10.20 9.75
N LEU A 39 10.60 -9.91 8.57
CA LEU A 39 11.96 -9.39 8.37
C LEU A 39 12.09 -8.02 9.01
N LEU A 40 11.08 -7.15 8.87
CA LEU A 40 11.07 -5.85 9.54
C LEU A 40 11.11 -6.01 11.06
N TRP A 41 10.29 -6.92 11.61
CA TRP A 41 10.33 -7.26 13.04
C TRP A 41 11.66 -7.87 13.49
N LEU A 42 12.25 -8.74 12.67
CA LEU A 42 13.56 -9.36 12.94
C LEU A 42 14.66 -8.30 12.95
N ILE A 43 14.71 -7.41 11.95
CA ILE A 43 15.67 -6.29 11.86
C ILE A 43 15.56 -5.39 13.10
N LEU A 44 14.34 -5.11 13.56
CA LEU A 44 14.10 -4.35 14.79
C LEU A 44 14.58 -5.08 16.05
N LYS A 45 14.60 -6.41 16.07
CA LYS A 45 15.01 -7.23 17.22
C LYS A 45 16.46 -7.72 17.19
N LEU A 46 17.20 -7.52 16.09
CA LEU A 46 18.59 -7.92 16.01
C LEU A 46 19.40 -7.22 17.12
N PRO A 47 20.35 -7.93 17.76
CA PRO A 47 21.14 -7.42 18.89
C PRO A 47 22.19 -6.42 18.40
N PHE A 48 21.75 -5.22 18.04
CA PHE A 48 22.58 -4.06 17.72
C PHE A 48 22.51 -3.02 18.86
N PRO A 49 23.49 -2.10 19.00
CA PRO A 49 23.87 -1.42 20.26
C PRO A 49 22.72 -0.74 21.01
N ARG A 50 22.90 -0.45 22.31
CA ARG A 50 21.91 0.09 23.28
C ARG A 50 21.01 1.25 22.81
N ALA A 51 21.34 1.95 21.72
CA ALA A 51 20.48 2.95 21.09
C ALA A 51 19.31 2.33 20.27
N MET A 52 19.51 1.13 19.71
CA MET A 52 18.57 0.44 18.84
C MET A 52 17.51 -0.34 19.64
N THR A 53 17.82 -0.74 20.88
CA THR A 53 16.85 -1.36 21.80
C THR A 53 15.71 -0.42 22.18
N GLY A 54 15.99 0.88 22.31
CA GLY A 54 14.97 1.92 22.55
C GLY A 54 14.02 2.10 21.38
N ILE A 55 14.56 2.21 20.15
CA ILE A 55 13.78 2.35 18.91
C ILE A 55 12.87 1.14 18.71
N SER A 56 13.41 -0.06 18.90
CA SER A 56 12.67 -1.33 18.77
C SER A 56 11.51 -1.45 19.77
N ALA A 57 11.74 -1.07 21.03
CA ALA A 57 10.70 -1.09 22.06
C ALA A 57 9.56 -0.11 21.74
N ILE A 58 9.90 1.11 21.30
CA ILE A 58 8.91 2.12 20.88
C ILE A 58 8.15 1.61 19.66
N ALA A 59 8.85 1.16 18.61
CA ALA A 59 8.24 0.64 17.40
C ALA A 59 7.30 -0.54 17.67
N GLY A 60 7.70 -1.48 18.53
CA GLY A 60 6.89 -2.63 18.91
C GLY A 60 5.62 -2.24 19.67
N ASN A 61 5.70 -1.23 20.55
CA ASN A 61 4.53 -0.71 21.25
C ASN A 61 3.60 0.05 20.30
N THR A 62 4.14 0.90 19.42
CA THR A 62 3.35 1.63 18.41
C THR A 62 2.68 0.67 17.43
N ALA A 63 3.38 -0.36 16.95
CA ALA A 63 2.79 -1.36 16.06
C ALA A 63 1.61 -2.09 16.72
N ARG A 64 1.75 -2.46 18.00
CA ARG A 64 0.64 -3.04 18.77
C ARG A 64 -0.51 -2.06 18.98
N SER A 65 -0.21 -0.77 19.17
CA SER A 65 -1.24 0.27 19.26
C SER A 65 -2.02 0.35 17.94
N VAL A 66 -1.32 0.44 16.80
CA VAL A 66 -1.92 0.48 15.45
C VAL A 66 -2.85 -0.72 15.22
N MET A 67 -2.41 -1.94 15.55
CA MET A 67 -3.20 -3.16 15.37
C MET A 67 -4.45 -3.23 16.27
N LYS A 68 -4.44 -2.51 17.40
CA LYS A 68 -5.57 -2.47 18.35
C LYS A 68 -6.54 -1.32 18.08
N GLN A 69 -6.20 -0.38 17.21
CA GLN A 69 -7.09 0.71 16.87
C GLN A 69 -8.35 0.17 16.17
N PRO A 70 -9.56 0.65 16.51
CA PRO A 70 -10.80 0.16 15.90
C PRO A 70 -10.82 0.37 14.38
N ILE A 71 -10.20 1.45 13.89
CA ILE A 71 -10.11 1.74 12.45
C ILE A 71 -9.38 0.64 11.68
N PHE A 72 -8.39 -0.03 12.29
CA PHE A 72 -7.66 -1.13 11.66
C PHE A 72 -8.60 -2.27 11.31
N ALA A 73 -9.44 -2.69 12.25
CA ALA A 73 -10.42 -3.75 12.05
C ALA A 73 -11.51 -3.35 11.05
N ILE A 74 -12.02 -2.12 11.14
CA ILE A 74 -13.06 -1.61 10.24
C ILE A 74 -12.55 -1.58 8.79
N LEU A 75 -11.38 -1.00 8.54
CA LEU A 75 -10.79 -0.95 7.20
C LEU A 75 -10.40 -2.34 6.68
N MET A 76 -10.03 -3.26 7.57
CA MET A 76 -9.67 -4.63 7.18
C MET A 76 -10.90 -5.39 6.70
N ILE A 77 -12.00 -5.36 7.47
CA ILE A 77 -13.27 -6.00 7.08
C ILE A 77 -13.79 -5.37 5.78
N PHE A 78 -13.79 -4.04 5.69
CA PHE A 78 -14.22 -3.32 4.50
C PHE A 78 -13.36 -3.69 3.27
N GLY A 79 -12.03 -3.72 3.42
CA GLY A 79 -11.12 -4.07 2.33
C GLY A 79 -11.29 -5.51 1.84
N ILE A 80 -11.41 -6.47 2.76
CA ILE A 80 -11.67 -7.88 2.41
C ILE A 80 -13.00 -8.00 1.67
N MET A 81 -14.05 -7.37 2.19
CA MET A 81 -15.38 -7.39 1.57
C MET A 81 -15.35 -6.76 0.16
N ALA A 82 -14.71 -5.59 0.00
CA ALA A 82 -14.61 -4.92 -1.29
C ALA A 82 -13.86 -5.77 -2.32
N ILE A 83 -12.75 -6.38 -1.94
CA ILE A 83 -11.94 -7.26 -2.82
C ILE A 83 -12.72 -8.50 -3.24
N LEU A 84 -13.46 -9.13 -2.31
CA LEU A 84 -14.25 -10.31 -2.61
C LEU A 84 -15.45 -9.99 -3.52
N LEU A 85 -15.94 -8.76 -3.50
CA LEU A 85 -17.09 -8.35 -4.32
C LEU A 85 -16.69 -8.11 -5.79
N PHE A 86 -15.47 -7.65 -6.06
CA PHE A 86 -15.00 -7.25 -7.39
C PHE A 86 -15.16 -8.29 -8.50
N PRO A 87 -14.91 -9.60 -8.31
CA PRO A 87 -15.13 -10.60 -9.34
C PRO A 87 -16.57 -10.71 -9.84
N TRP A 88 -17.56 -10.38 -8.99
CA TRP A 88 -18.98 -10.50 -9.32
C TRP A 88 -19.54 -9.29 -10.06
N ILE A 89 -18.76 -8.20 -10.19
CA ILE A 89 -19.20 -7.01 -10.92
C ILE A 89 -18.93 -7.22 -12.42
N PRO A 90 -19.94 -7.14 -13.29
CA PRO A 90 -19.73 -7.10 -14.73
C PRO A 90 -19.24 -5.71 -15.13
N TYR A 91 -18.04 -5.61 -15.71
CA TYR A 91 -17.46 -4.32 -16.13
C TYR A 91 -17.88 -3.91 -17.54
N ASN A 92 -18.52 -4.82 -18.30
CA ASN A 92 -19.04 -4.59 -19.66
C ASN A 92 -17.99 -3.97 -20.61
N THR A 93 -16.74 -4.45 -20.57
CA THR A 93 -15.60 -3.84 -21.28
C THR A 93 -15.25 -4.53 -22.59
N LEU A 94 -16.05 -5.51 -23.04
CA LEU A 94 -15.80 -6.32 -24.23
C LEU A 94 -14.42 -7.01 -24.21
N GLY A 95 -14.02 -7.60 -23.08
CA GLY A 95 -12.86 -8.49 -22.97
C GLY A 95 -11.64 -7.93 -22.23
N GLU A 96 -11.71 -6.73 -21.64
CA GLU A 96 -10.66 -6.18 -20.75
C GLU A 96 -11.04 -6.25 -19.25
N ASP A 97 -11.99 -7.10 -18.88
CA ASP A 97 -12.56 -7.11 -17.52
C ASP A 97 -11.51 -7.46 -16.45
N VAL A 98 -10.58 -8.36 -16.76
CA VAL A 98 -9.47 -8.74 -15.87
C VAL A 98 -8.54 -7.55 -15.59
N LYS A 99 -8.28 -6.71 -16.60
CA LYS A 99 -7.44 -5.52 -16.49
C LYS A 99 -8.06 -4.49 -15.57
N ILE A 100 -9.35 -4.20 -15.79
CA ILE A 100 -10.06 -3.19 -14.97
C ILE A 100 -10.13 -3.68 -13.53
N MET A 101 -10.51 -4.93 -13.30
CA MET A 101 -10.55 -5.48 -11.94
C MET A 101 -9.20 -5.41 -11.23
N LYS A 102 -8.10 -5.79 -11.91
CA LYS A 102 -6.74 -5.69 -11.33
C LYS A 102 -6.39 -4.26 -10.94
N SER A 103 -6.68 -3.31 -11.82
CA SER A 103 -6.35 -1.91 -11.57
C SER A 103 -7.15 -1.31 -10.40
N GLN A 104 -8.44 -1.64 -10.31
CA GLN A 104 -9.32 -1.18 -9.24
C GLN A 104 -8.96 -1.84 -7.90
N GLY A 105 -8.66 -3.14 -7.90
CA GLY A 105 -8.24 -3.86 -6.69
C GLY A 105 -6.96 -3.33 -6.08
N LEU A 106 -5.94 -3.09 -6.91
CA LEU A 106 -4.70 -2.44 -6.48
C LEU A 106 -4.96 -1.04 -5.89
N THR A 107 -5.82 -0.26 -6.54
CA THR A 107 -6.20 1.08 -6.07
C THR A 107 -6.90 1.04 -4.71
N VAL A 108 -7.83 0.11 -4.51
CA VAL A 108 -8.54 -0.05 -3.23
C VAL A 108 -7.58 -0.42 -2.09
N ILE A 109 -6.71 -1.41 -2.29
CA ILE A 109 -5.72 -1.82 -1.27
C ILE A 109 -4.83 -0.63 -0.90
N LYS A 110 -4.37 0.11 -1.91
CA LYS A 110 -3.50 1.28 -1.75
C LYS A 110 -4.17 2.40 -0.98
N VAL A 111 -5.37 2.81 -1.37
CA VAL A 111 -6.13 3.90 -0.73
C VAL A 111 -6.46 3.53 0.71
N LEU A 112 -6.89 2.30 0.98
CA LEU A 112 -7.16 1.84 2.34
C LEU A 112 -5.89 1.80 3.20
N GLY A 113 -4.77 1.35 2.62
CA GLY A 113 -3.46 1.35 3.28
C GLY A 113 -2.97 2.76 3.64
N ILE A 114 -3.13 3.73 2.72
CA ILE A 114 -2.81 5.14 2.98
C ILE A 114 -3.72 5.70 4.06
N LEU A 115 -5.04 5.44 3.99
CA LEU A 115 -5.98 5.93 4.99
C LEU A 115 -5.63 5.43 6.39
N LEU A 116 -5.31 4.14 6.52
CA LEU A 116 -4.84 3.56 7.78
C LEU A 116 -3.54 4.21 8.25
N ALA A 117 -2.54 4.32 7.36
CA ALA A 117 -1.25 4.91 7.68
C ALA A 117 -1.38 6.36 8.16
N VAL A 118 -2.20 7.15 7.46
CA VAL A 118 -2.43 8.56 7.75
C VAL A 118 -3.14 8.73 9.10
N TRP A 119 -4.17 7.92 9.36
CA TRP A 119 -4.88 7.93 10.63
C TRP A 119 -3.99 7.51 11.79
N SER A 120 -3.31 6.36 11.67
CA SER A 120 -2.48 5.82 12.75
C SER A 120 -1.26 6.68 13.04
N ALA A 121 -0.67 7.34 12.03
CA ALA A 121 0.38 8.32 12.24
C ALA A 121 -0.13 9.57 12.98
N GLY A 122 -1.32 10.04 12.61
CA GLY A 122 -1.98 11.16 13.28
C GLY A 122 -2.22 10.89 14.76
N THR A 123 -2.87 9.76 15.11
CA THR A 123 -3.18 9.44 16.52
C THR A 123 -1.93 9.15 17.31
N ALA A 124 -1.00 8.35 16.77
CA ALA A 124 0.22 7.98 17.47
C ALA A 124 1.03 9.21 17.90
N ILE A 125 1.03 10.28 17.11
CA ILE A 125 1.80 11.50 17.42
C ILE A 125 0.96 12.49 18.24
N SER A 126 -0.34 12.61 17.96
CA SER A 126 -1.23 13.52 18.71
C SER A 126 -1.39 13.10 20.17
N GLU A 127 -1.59 11.80 20.46
CA GLU A 127 -1.70 11.26 21.82
C GLU A 127 -0.47 11.59 22.68
N GLU A 128 0.71 11.59 22.07
CA GLU A 128 1.96 11.87 22.79
C GLU A 128 2.24 13.37 22.96
N ILE A 129 1.69 14.21 22.08
CA ILE A 129 1.73 15.66 22.26
C ILE A 129 0.82 16.07 23.43
N GLU A 130 -0.34 15.42 23.57
CA GLU A 130 -1.26 15.62 24.70
C GLU A 130 -0.69 15.06 26.01
N GLU A 131 -0.07 13.87 26.00
CA GLU A 131 0.63 13.30 27.17
C GLU A 131 1.87 14.12 27.58
N LYS A 132 2.54 14.82 26.65
CA LYS A 132 3.71 15.65 26.97
C LYS A 132 3.40 16.91 27.76
N THR A 133 2.15 17.37 27.79
CA THR A 133 1.71 18.39 28.76
C THR A 133 1.75 17.89 30.21
N ALA A 134 1.74 16.56 30.42
CA ALA A 134 1.84 15.93 31.75
C ALA A 134 3.27 15.45 32.10
N LEU A 135 4.22 15.49 31.15
CA LEU A 135 5.59 14.97 31.30
C LEU A 135 6.62 15.97 31.86
N THR A 136 6.21 17.12 32.36
CA THR A 136 7.09 17.93 33.25
C THR A 136 7.45 17.20 34.54
N LEU A 137 6.87 16.01 34.80
CA LEU A 137 6.98 15.34 36.09
C LEU A 137 7.77 14.02 36.16
N LEU A 138 8.28 13.37 35.09
CA LEU A 138 9.14 12.16 35.28
C LEU A 138 10.15 11.81 34.15
N SER A 139 11.35 12.38 34.26
CA SER A 139 12.64 11.69 34.52
C SER A 139 13.22 10.59 33.59
N LYS A 140 12.88 10.47 32.30
CA LYS A 140 13.73 9.69 31.37
C LYS A 140 14.11 10.48 30.11
N PRO A 141 15.41 10.76 29.87
CA PRO A 141 15.85 11.42 28.66
C PRO A 141 15.85 10.41 27.51
N ILE A 142 14.67 10.19 26.90
CA ILE A 142 14.58 9.45 25.63
C ILE A 142 15.00 10.42 24.52
N ASN A 143 15.95 9.99 23.68
CA ASN A 143 16.37 10.78 22.53
C ASN A 143 15.19 11.00 21.57
N ARG A 144 14.88 12.27 21.32
CA ARG A 144 13.84 12.75 20.39
C ARG A 144 13.86 12.05 19.03
N ARG A 145 15.08 11.86 18.51
CA ARG A 145 15.35 11.20 17.22
C ARG A 145 14.93 9.72 17.24
N GLN A 146 15.13 9.02 18.35
CA GLN A 146 14.73 7.62 18.51
C GLN A 146 13.20 7.47 18.59
N LEU A 147 12.52 8.47 19.15
CA LEU A 147 11.06 8.50 19.24
C LEU A 147 10.41 8.59 17.87
N LEU A 148 10.84 9.55 17.04
CA LEU A 148 10.27 9.78 15.70
C LEU A 148 10.53 8.59 14.77
N ILE A 149 11.77 8.07 14.76
CA ILE A 149 12.14 6.90 13.95
C ILE A 149 11.40 5.65 14.43
N GLY A 150 11.32 5.44 15.75
CA GLY A 150 10.60 4.30 16.34
C GLY A 150 9.11 4.30 15.98
N LYS A 151 8.45 5.46 16.04
CA LYS A 151 7.04 5.59 15.66
C LYS A 151 6.82 5.33 14.18
N PHE A 152 7.63 5.92 13.31
CA PHE A 152 7.57 5.66 11.88
C PHE A 152 7.69 4.18 11.55
N LEU A 153 8.69 3.49 12.11
CA LEU A 153 8.89 2.05 11.90
C LEU A 153 7.74 1.20 12.48
N GLY A 154 7.20 1.58 13.64
CA GLY A 154 6.04 0.91 14.24
C GLY A 154 4.77 1.03 13.40
N ILE A 155 4.52 2.22 12.82
CA ILE A 155 3.38 2.46 11.92
C ILE A 155 3.56 1.64 10.64
N ILE A 156 4.74 1.66 10.00
CA ILE A 156 5.01 0.83 8.82
C ILE A 156 4.80 -0.65 9.14
N MET A 157 5.25 -1.12 10.30
CA MET A 157 5.06 -2.52 10.69
C MET A 157 3.55 -2.85 10.77
N GLY A 158 2.74 -2.03 11.44
CA GLY A 158 1.30 -2.24 11.51
C GLY A 158 0.62 -2.22 10.13
N VAL A 159 0.99 -1.26 9.29
CA VAL A 159 0.45 -1.11 7.92
C VAL A 159 0.90 -2.25 7.01
N SER A 160 2.12 -2.77 7.18
CA SER A 160 2.63 -3.90 6.39
C SER A 160 1.85 -5.19 6.68
N ILE A 161 1.44 -5.41 7.93
CA ILE A 161 0.56 -6.54 8.29
C ILE A 161 -0.79 -6.37 7.61
N PHE A 162 -1.42 -5.19 7.72
CA PHE A 162 -2.68 -4.88 7.03
C PHE A 162 -2.61 -5.13 5.52
N PHE A 163 -1.56 -4.59 4.89
CA PHE A 163 -1.32 -4.74 3.46
C PHE A 163 -1.09 -6.20 3.05
N SER A 164 -0.34 -6.98 3.83
CA SER A 164 -0.09 -8.39 3.56
C SER A 164 -1.37 -9.24 3.56
N VAL A 165 -2.31 -8.95 4.47
CA VAL A 165 -3.61 -9.62 4.56
C VAL A 165 -4.46 -9.31 3.32
N LEU A 166 -4.64 -8.03 2.99
CA LEU A 166 -5.43 -7.65 1.79
C LEU A 166 -4.81 -8.17 0.50
N SER A 167 -3.48 -8.13 0.37
CA SER A 167 -2.76 -8.64 -0.80
C SER A 167 -2.94 -10.14 -0.96
N THR A 168 -2.92 -10.90 0.14
CA THR A 168 -3.17 -12.35 0.12
C THR A 168 -4.58 -12.65 -0.37
N VAL A 169 -5.59 -11.90 0.08
CA VAL A 169 -6.98 -12.09 -0.37
C VAL A 169 -7.13 -11.71 -1.85
N PHE A 170 -6.43 -10.67 -2.31
CA PHE A 170 -6.52 -10.19 -3.69
C PHE A 170 -5.93 -11.14 -4.75
N MET A 171 -4.89 -11.91 -4.40
CA MET A 171 -4.28 -12.88 -5.33
C MET A 171 -5.23 -13.97 -5.85
N PRO A 172 -5.92 -14.76 -5.00
CA PRO A 172 -6.88 -15.75 -5.46
C PRO A 172 -8.07 -15.10 -6.18
N THR A 173 -8.48 -13.89 -5.77
CA THR A 173 -9.50 -13.08 -6.48
C THR A 173 -9.07 -12.76 -7.92
N CYS A 174 -7.79 -12.44 -8.14
CA CYS A 174 -7.24 -12.23 -9.47
C CYS A 174 -7.25 -13.49 -10.32
N ALA A 175 -6.99 -14.67 -9.73
CA ALA A 175 -7.28 -15.93 -10.41
C ALA A 175 -8.76 -15.95 -10.78
N MET A 176 -9.64 -15.86 -9.77
CA MET A 176 -11.11 -15.99 -9.85
C MET A 176 -11.82 -15.15 -10.92
N LYS A 177 -11.19 -14.13 -11.49
CA LYS A 177 -11.76 -13.42 -12.64
C LYS A 177 -11.32 -13.97 -14.00
N VAL A 178 -10.14 -14.58 -14.12
CA VAL A 178 -9.61 -15.09 -15.41
C VAL A 178 -10.46 -16.24 -15.99
N VAL A 179 -10.80 -17.27 -15.20
CA VAL A 179 -11.76 -18.30 -15.62
C VAL A 179 -13.19 -17.74 -15.73
N HIS A 180 -13.60 -16.75 -14.94
CA HIS A 180 -14.93 -16.16 -15.10
C HIS A 180 -15.07 -15.43 -16.45
N ASP A 181 -14.06 -14.67 -16.83
CA ASP A 181 -13.98 -13.98 -18.13
C ASP A 181 -13.93 -14.98 -19.29
N ALA A 182 -13.15 -16.06 -19.18
CA ALA A 182 -13.15 -17.13 -20.18
C ALA A 182 -14.53 -17.79 -20.35
N ARG A 183 -15.26 -17.99 -19.24
CA ARG A 183 -16.62 -18.55 -19.26
C ARG A 183 -17.64 -17.58 -19.86
N GLU A 184 -17.51 -16.29 -19.57
CA GLU A 184 -18.35 -15.23 -20.15
C GLU A 184 -18.15 -15.11 -21.67
N GLN A 185 -16.94 -15.41 -22.16
CA GLN A 185 -16.60 -15.41 -23.58
C GLN A 185 -16.83 -16.76 -24.29
N CYS A 186 -17.42 -17.75 -23.59
CA CYS A 186 -17.60 -19.13 -24.07
C CYS A 186 -16.29 -19.78 -24.57
N LEU A 187 -15.15 -19.37 -24.04
CA LEU A 187 -13.85 -19.98 -24.28
C LEU A 187 -13.68 -21.23 -23.40
N THR A 188 -12.77 -22.12 -23.78
CA THR A 188 -12.36 -23.22 -22.90
C THR A 188 -11.75 -22.68 -21.62
N ASP A 189 -12.02 -23.35 -20.50
CA ASP A 189 -11.45 -22.94 -19.22
C ASP A 189 -9.91 -22.83 -19.33
N PRO A 190 -9.32 -21.71 -18.86
CA PRO A 190 -7.91 -21.41 -19.07
C PRO A 190 -7.04 -22.41 -18.31
N GLU A 191 -5.90 -22.73 -18.90
CA GLU A 191 -4.91 -23.59 -18.29
C GLU A 191 -4.41 -22.97 -16.96
N PRO A 192 -4.15 -23.78 -15.91
CA PRO A 192 -3.69 -23.27 -14.61
C PRO A 192 -2.45 -22.37 -14.70
N ALA A 193 -1.61 -22.57 -15.72
CA ALA A 193 -0.46 -21.73 -16.00
C ALA A 193 -0.85 -20.26 -16.31
N ALA A 194 -1.96 -20.02 -17.01
CA ALA A 194 -2.44 -18.67 -17.33
C ALA A 194 -2.95 -17.92 -16.08
N CYS A 195 -3.55 -18.65 -15.13
CA CYS A 195 -3.95 -18.11 -13.83
C CYS A 195 -2.72 -17.70 -13.00
N ILE A 196 -1.67 -18.52 -12.96
CA ILE A 196 -0.42 -18.22 -12.26
C ILE A 196 0.29 -17.03 -12.91
N ALA A 197 0.42 -17.01 -14.23
CA ALA A 197 1.02 -15.89 -14.96
C ALA A 197 0.28 -14.56 -14.68
N SER A 198 -1.04 -14.62 -14.55
CA SER A 198 -1.86 -13.46 -14.17
C SER A 198 -1.58 -12.94 -12.78
N MET A 199 -1.30 -13.83 -11.82
CA MET A 199 -0.90 -13.49 -10.46
C MET A 199 0.50 -12.87 -10.45
N GLU A 200 1.46 -13.48 -11.15
CA GLU A 200 2.84 -13.00 -11.23
C GLU A 200 2.92 -11.57 -11.77
N LYS A 201 2.15 -11.26 -12.82
CA LYS A 201 2.08 -9.90 -13.35
C LYS A 201 1.51 -8.87 -12.37
N THR A 202 0.76 -9.30 -11.36
CA THR A 202 0.13 -8.41 -10.36
C THR A 202 1.06 -8.07 -9.19
N LEU A 203 2.06 -8.92 -8.91
CA LEU A 203 3.08 -8.72 -7.87
C LEU A 203 3.78 -7.35 -7.89
N PRO A 204 4.31 -6.86 -9.03
CA PRO A 204 4.98 -5.57 -9.05
C PRO A 204 4.05 -4.40 -8.65
N GLY A 205 2.75 -4.50 -8.93
CA GLY A 205 1.78 -3.49 -8.52
C GLY A 205 1.56 -3.44 -7.01
N LEU A 206 1.58 -4.61 -6.36
CA LEU A 206 1.54 -4.71 -4.91
C LEU A 206 2.81 -4.13 -4.28
N ALA A 207 3.98 -4.39 -4.86
CA ALA A 207 5.23 -3.80 -4.37
C ALA A 207 5.23 -2.27 -4.48
N LEU A 208 4.80 -1.72 -5.62
CA LEU A 208 4.74 -0.27 -5.84
C LEU A 208 3.72 0.42 -4.94
N SER A 209 2.54 -0.18 -4.75
CA SER A 209 1.53 0.37 -3.83
C SER A 209 2.01 0.40 -2.38
N PHE A 210 2.77 -0.60 -1.94
CA PHE A 210 3.40 -0.58 -0.60
C PHE A 210 4.45 0.52 -0.44
N MET A 211 5.26 0.77 -1.47
CA MET A 211 6.22 1.89 -1.49
C MET A 211 5.50 3.24 -1.38
N GLU A 212 4.40 3.40 -2.12
CA GLU A 212 3.55 4.60 -2.06
C GLU A 212 2.99 4.84 -0.65
N ILE A 213 2.44 3.79 -0.02
CA ILE A 213 1.94 3.86 1.35
C ILE A 213 3.06 4.27 2.33
N THR A 214 4.24 3.68 2.18
CA THR A 214 5.41 3.98 3.02
C THR A 214 5.83 5.45 2.89
N MET A 215 5.83 5.96 1.66
CA MET A 215 6.15 7.35 1.37
C MET A 215 5.13 8.32 1.98
N MET A 216 3.83 8.02 1.84
CA MET A 216 2.76 8.80 2.47
C MET A 216 2.82 8.74 4.00
N THR A 217 3.23 7.61 4.57
CA THR A 217 3.46 7.47 6.01
C THR A 217 4.53 8.44 6.50
N ALA A 218 5.64 8.58 5.75
CA ALA A 218 6.72 9.50 6.12
C ALA A 218 6.25 10.96 6.11
N VAL A 219 5.50 11.36 5.07
CA VAL A 219 4.91 12.70 4.97
C VAL A 219 3.96 12.97 6.14
N THR A 220 3.09 12.01 6.46
CA THR A 220 2.14 12.17 7.57
C THR A 220 2.84 12.30 8.92
N VAL A 221 3.86 11.48 9.16
CA VAL A 221 4.67 11.57 10.39
C VAL A 221 5.37 12.93 10.49
N ALA A 222 5.89 13.46 9.39
CA ALA A 222 6.52 14.77 9.36
C ALA A 222 5.54 15.89 9.71
N LEU A 223 4.36 15.90 9.09
CA LEU A 223 3.33 16.91 9.33
C LEU A 223 2.73 16.85 10.74
N ALA A 224 2.55 15.64 11.28
CA ALA A 224 2.06 15.43 12.64
C ALA A 224 2.98 16.00 13.74
N THR A 225 4.26 16.28 13.45
CA THR A 225 5.17 16.88 14.45
C THR A 225 4.76 18.31 14.86
N ARG A 226 4.11 19.06 13.97
CA ARG A 226 3.70 20.46 14.21
C ARG A 226 2.20 20.70 14.13
N LEU A 227 1.47 19.84 13.42
CA LEU A 227 0.05 20.03 13.19
C LEU A 227 -0.77 19.08 14.06
N PRO A 228 -1.89 19.54 14.64
CA PRO A 228 -2.81 18.64 15.31
C PRO A 228 -3.44 17.66 14.31
N MET A 229 -4.12 16.64 14.85
CA MET A 229 -4.73 15.53 14.09
C MET A 229 -5.50 16.00 12.85
N VAL A 230 -6.47 16.92 13.01
CA VAL A 230 -7.41 17.29 11.93
C VAL A 230 -6.71 18.01 10.75
N PRO A 231 -5.89 19.06 10.96
CA PRO A 231 -5.10 19.65 9.89
C PRO A 231 -4.12 18.67 9.22
N ASN A 232 -3.54 17.73 9.97
CA ASN A 232 -2.65 16.73 9.39
C ASN A 232 -3.39 15.80 8.41
N LEU A 233 -4.54 15.27 8.79
CA LEU A 233 -5.35 14.41 7.92
C LEU A 233 -5.77 15.12 6.63
N THR A 234 -6.23 16.37 6.74
CA THR A 234 -6.71 17.17 5.60
C THR A 234 -5.57 17.51 4.62
N LEU A 235 -4.40 17.89 5.13
CA LEU A 235 -3.23 18.13 4.29
C LEU A 235 -2.69 16.86 3.63
N CYS A 236 -2.63 15.74 4.35
CA CYS A 236 -2.19 14.46 3.77
C CYS A 236 -3.09 14.03 2.62
N THR A 237 -4.40 14.19 2.77
CA THR A 237 -5.38 13.89 1.71
C THR A 237 -5.19 14.81 0.51
N THR A 238 -4.93 16.10 0.76
CA THR A 238 -4.65 17.09 -0.29
C THR A 238 -3.35 16.78 -1.02
N ILE A 239 -2.28 16.43 -0.30
CA ILE A 239 -0.98 16.04 -0.88
C ILE A 239 -1.12 14.78 -1.71
N TYR A 240 -1.89 13.79 -1.25
CA TYR A 240 -2.18 12.58 -2.02
C TYR A 240 -2.89 12.92 -3.35
N ALA A 241 -3.93 13.73 -3.30
CA ALA A 241 -4.66 14.15 -4.49
C ALA A 241 -3.76 14.92 -5.47
N LEU A 242 -2.99 15.90 -4.97
CA LEU A 242 -2.07 16.69 -5.78
C LEU A 242 -0.95 15.82 -6.38
N GLY A 243 -0.42 14.85 -5.64
CA GLY A 243 0.62 13.93 -6.10
C GLY A 243 0.19 13.07 -7.29
N HIS A 244 -1.11 12.83 -7.46
CA HIS A 244 -1.68 12.14 -8.62
C HIS A 244 -2.09 13.08 -9.75
N LEU A 245 -2.66 14.25 -9.41
CA LEU A 245 -3.22 15.18 -10.39
C LEU A 245 -2.17 16.03 -11.10
N ILE A 246 -1.13 16.49 -10.40
CA ILE A 246 -0.11 17.37 -10.98
C ILE A 246 0.63 16.70 -12.14
N PRO A 247 1.13 15.45 -12.03
CA PRO A 247 1.79 14.79 -13.15
C PRO A 247 0.87 14.58 -14.34
N LEU A 248 -0.42 14.34 -14.10
CA LEU A 248 -1.43 14.18 -15.14
C LEU A 248 -1.69 15.49 -15.89
N MET A 249 -1.76 16.61 -15.16
CA MET A 249 -1.90 17.95 -15.73
C MET A 249 -0.67 18.37 -16.54
N VAL A 250 0.54 18.09 -16.04
CA VAL A 250 1.79 18.39 -16.76
C VAL A 250 1.86 17.60 -18.05
N LYS A 251 1.61 16.28 -18.02
CA LYS A 251 1.62 15.43 -19.22
C LYS A 251 0.60 15.86 -20.27
N SER A 252 -0.58 16.34 -19.83
CA SER A 252 -1.63 16.81 -20.74
C SER A 252 -1.36 18.19 -21.33
N SER A 253 -0.47 18.98 -20.71
CA SER A 253 -0.16 20.36 -21.11
C SER A 253 1.13 20.50 -21.91
N ILE A 254 1.83 19.40 -22.18
CA ILE A 254 3.07 19.37 -22.97
C ILE A 254 2.79 19.99 -24.35
N GLY A 255 3.44 21.12 -24.63
CA GLY A 255 3.33 21.82 -25.92
C GLY A 255 2.18 22.82 -26.06
N GLN A 256 1.32 23.01 -25.04
CA GLN A 256 0.25 24.03 -25.09
C GLN A 256 0.52 25.25 -24.20
N PHE A 257 0.95 25.06 -22.95
CA PHE A 257 1.14 26.17 -22.00
C PHE A 257 2.44 26.01 -21.19
N GLN A 258 3.47 26.79 -21.54
CA GLN A 258 4.79 26.75 -20.85
C GLN A 258 4.70 27.10 -19.35
N ILE A 259 3.76 27.96 -18.94
CA ILE A 259 3.56 28.31 -17.52
C ILE A 259 3.09 27.10 -16.69
N VAL A 260 2.20 26.29 -17.24
CA VAL A 260 1.64 25.12 -16.54
C VAL A 260 2.69 24.03 -16.38
N GLU A 261 3.54 23.86 -17.40
CA GLU A 261 4.69 22.95 -17.35
C GLU A 261 5.72 23.42 -16.31
N PHE A 262 6.06 24.71 -16.29
CA PHE A 262 7.00 25.27 -15.31
C PHE A 262 6.50 25.11 -13.88
N ILE A 263 5.28 25.60 -13.59
CA ILE A 263 4.70 25.50 -12.24
C ILE A 263 4.51 24.04 -11.83
N GLY A 264 4.03 23.18 -12.74
CA GLY A 264 3.86 21.77 -12.48
C GLY A 264 5.18 21.04 -12.21
N SER A 265 6.26 21.39 -12.90
CA SER A 265 7.60 20.84 -12.63
C SER A 265 8.16 21.27 -11.27
N LEU A 266 7.89 22.52 -10.87
CA LEU A 266 8.32 23.04 -9.56
C LEU A 266 7.53 22.38 -8.42
N LEU A 267 6.20 22.26 -8.55
CA LEU A 267 5.41 21.54 -7.56
C LEU A 267 5.77 20.05 -7.53
N ALA A 268 6.04 19.41 -8.67
CA ALA A 268 6.47 18.01 -8.72
C ALA A 268 7.87 17.79 -8.09
N ALA A 269 8.70 18.83 -7.96
CA ALA A 269 9.96 18.72 -7.25
C ALA A 269 9.79 18.73 -5.72
N ILE A 270 8.76 19.40 -5.21
CA ILE A 270 8.50 19.56 -3.77
C ILE A 270 7.53 18.49 -3.26
N LEU A 271 6.47 18.21 -4.03
CA LEU A 271 5.46 17.24 -3.69
C LEU A 271 5.90 15.82 -4.10
N PRO A 272 5.45 14.80 -3.36
CA PRO A 272 5.75 13.43 -3.71
C PRO A 272 5.10 13.09 -5.05
N VAL A 273 5.90 12.84 -6.09
CA VAL A 273 5.40 12.40 -7.40
C VAL A 273 4.91 10.95 -7.29
N LEU A 274 3.66 10.78 -6.86
CA LEU A 274 3.02 9.48 -6.64
C LEU A 274 2.77 8.72 -7.96
N SER A 275 2.77 9.43 -9.10
CA SER A 275 2.50 8.81 -10.39
C SER A 275 3.53 7.75 -10.83
N TYR A 276 4.73 7.74 -10.23
CA TYR A 276 5.72 6.69 -10.47
C TYR A 276 5.34 5.36 -9.82
N PHE A 277 4.47 5.38 -8.81
CA PHE A 277 3.99 4.18 -8.14
C PHE A 277 2.63 3.70 -8.71
N SER A 278 1.92 4.55 -9.44
CA SER A 278 0.63 4.25 -10.08
C SER A 278 0.78 3.58 -11.45
N LEU A 279 1.06 2.28 -11.46
CA LEU A 279 1.11 1.47 -12.68
C LEU A 279 -0.09 0.53 -12.83
N GLU A 280 -1.19 0.80 -12.14
CA GLU A 280 -2.36 -0.08 -12.06
C GLU A 280 -2.95 -0.41 -13.45
N THR A 281 -3.01 0.59 -14.33
CA THR A 281 -3.56 0.45 -15.70
C THR A 281 -2.61 -0.28 -16.65
N SER A 282 -1.30 -0.12 -16.47
CA SER A 282 -0.27 -0.80 -17.28
C SER A 282 -0.15 -2.27 -16.89
N ILE A 283 -0.22 -2.55 -15.59
CA ILE A 283 -0.19 -3.91 -15.03
C ILE A 283 -1.47 -4.67 -15.39
N GLY A 284 -2.63 -3.99 -15.35
CA GLY A 284 -3.87 -4.58 -15.81
C GLY A 284 -3.81 -4.98 -17.29
N GLY A 285 -3.14 -4.18 -18.14
CA GLY A 285 -2.91 -4.48 -19.56
C GLY A 285 -1.92 -5.62 -19.82
N GLY A 286 -1.33 -6.21 -18.78
CA GLY A 286 -0.37 -7.30 -18.90
C GLY A 286 1.01 -6.86 -19.39
N ALA A 287 1.32 -5.55 -19.35
CA ALA A 287 2.64 -5.04 -19.68
C ALA A 287 3.67 -5.52 -18.65
N ASP A 288 4.80 -6.02 -19.12
CA ASP A 288 5.86 -6.52 -18.24
C ASP A 288 6.60 -5.35 -17.59
N VAL A 289 6.51 -5.27 -16.26
CA VAL A 289 7.23 -4.25 -15.49
C VAL A 289 8.68 -4.69 -15.33
N SER A 290 9.61 -3.96 -15.93
CA SER A 290 11.03 -4.27 -15.81
C SER A 290 11.52 -4.18 -14.36
N ALA A 291 12.40 -5.10 -13.96
CA ALA A 291 12.99 -5.09 -12.61
C ALA A 291 13.78 -3.80 -12.32
N LEU A 292 14.40 -3.21 -13.35
CA LEU A 292 15.13 -1.94 -13.24
C LEU A 292 14.20 -0.79 -12.83
N TYR A 293 12.96 -0.78 -13.35
CA TYR A 293 11.96 0.20 -12.95
C TYR A 293 11.63 0.09 -11.46
N ILE A 294 11.41 -1.12 -10.97
CA ILE A 294 11.08 -1.37 -9.55
C ILE A 294 12.23 -0.94 -8.65
N LEU A 295 13.48 -1.23 -9.03
CA LEU A 295 14.66 -0.78 -8.29
C LEU A 295 14.80 0.75 -8.29
N GLY A 296 14.53 1.40 -9.43
CA GLY A 296 14.49 2.86 -9.51
C GLY A 296 13.41 3.47 -8.61
N ALA A 297 12.20 2.90 -8.62
CA ALA A 297 11.09 3.31 -7.77
C ALA A 297 11.41 3.11 -6.28
N LEU A 298 12.07 1.99 -5.92
CA LEU A 298 12.52 1.72 -4.57
C LEU A 298 13.57 2.75 -4.13
N ALA A 299 14.57 3.03 -4.96
CA ALA A 299 15.60 4.03 -4.66
C ALA A 299 14.97 5.42 -4.45
N TYR A 300 14.04 5.82 -5.32
CA TYR A 300 13.28 7.05 -5.17
C TYR A 300 12.48 7.08 -3.86
N CYS A 301 11.74 6.01 -3.54
CA CYS A 301 11.00 5.88 -2.28
C CYS A 301 11.90 6.02 -1.05
N LEU A 302 13.06 5.36 -1.03
CA LEU A 302 13.99 5.43 0.09
C LEU A 302 14.61 6.82 0.24
N LEU A 303 15.09 7.42 -0.85
CA LEU A 303 15.67 8.77 -0.81
C LEU A 303 14.65 9.80 -0.35
N TYR A 304 13.42 9.74 -0.87
CA TYR A 304 12.37 10.67 -0.49
C TYR A 304 11.93 10.48 0.97
N THR A 305 11.70 9.24 1.42
CA THR A 305 11.36 8.96 2.82
C THR A 305 12.45 9.40 3.78
N LEU A 306 13.73 9.18 3.46
CA LEU A 306 14.85 9.67 4.25
C LEU A 306 14.90 11.21 4.29
N ALA A 307 14.72 11.89 3.16
CA ALA A 307 14.69 13.34 3.10
C ALA A 307 13.54 13.93 3.94
N VAL A 308 12.34 13.35 3.85
CA VAL A 308 11.17 13.78 4.64
C VAL A 308 11.35 13.51 6.13
N LEU A 309 11.90 12.36 6.52
CA LEU A 309 12.19 12.08 7.92
C LEU A 309 13.29 12.99 8.47
N PHE A 310 14.31 13.31 7.67
CA PHE A 310 15.33 14.28 8.06
C PHE A 310 14.73 15.68 8.27
N PHE A 311 13.84 16.11 7.36
CA PHE A 311 13.09 17.34 7.53
C PHE A 311 12.21 17.31 8.79
N ALA A 312 11.53 16.19 9.07
CA ALA A 312 10.73 16.00 10.27
C ALA A 312 11.57 16.13 11.56
N LEU A 313 12.81 15.62 11.55
CA LEU A 313 13.73 15.74 12.69
C LEU A 313 14.12 17.19 12.96
N ILE A 314 14.45 17.96 11.91
CA ILE A 314 14.74 19.40 12.04
C ILE A 314 13.51 20.13 12.59
N LEU A 315 12.35 19.87 12.00
CA LEU A 315 11.09 20.51 12.35
C LEU A 315 10.69 20.28 13.83
N PHE A 316 11.06 19.11 14.36
CA PHE A 316 10.84 18.69 15.74
C PHE A 316 11.86 19.26 16.73
N GLU A 317 13.08 19.56 16.30
CA GLU A 317 14.12 20.15 17.17
C GLU A 317 13.80 21.62 17.50
N ASP A 318 13.26 22.37 16.52
CA ASP A 318 12.89 23.79 16.67
C ASP A 318 11.66 24.06 17.55
N ARG A 319 10.79 23.06 17.77
CA ARG A 319 9.53 23.23 18.52
C ARG A 319 9.76 23.57 20.00
N ASP A 320 10.96 23.35 20.50
CA ASP A 320 11.31 23.50 21.92
C ASP A 320 11.93 24.86 22.29
N LEU A 321 11.94 25.82 21.35
CA LEU A 321 12.41 27.18 21.59
C LEU A 321 11.29 28.19 21.90
N ALA A 322 10.06 27.74 22.18
CA ALA A 322 8.92 28.61 22.51
C ALA A 322 8.21 28.21 23.80
#